data_AF-A0A8T4JSK9-F1
#
_entry.id   AF-A0A8T4JSK9-F1
#
_cell.length_a   1.000
_cell.length_b   1.000
_cell.length_c   1.000
_cell.angle_alpha   90.00
_cell.angle_beta   90.00
_cell.angle_gamma   90.00
#
_symmetry.space_group_name_H-M   'P 1'
#
loop_
_entity.id
_entity.type
_entity.pdbx_description
1 polymer ?
#
loop_
_entity_poly.entity_id
_entity_poly.type
_entity_poly.pdbx_seq_one_letter_code
_entity_poly.pdbx_strand_id
1 'polypeptide(L)'
;MKHKFSTKWKASIRPSKQRNYKANAPMHIRHKFLASNLSKELRKKYTKRSFPIKKGDKIKILRGEFRNKTGKVEAVDLKKLRVTVEGLNRLKKDGAKVPVYLNPSNLQITELNLEDQKRIQAIGRQQEKKFKQLPKSTEDKKEIKGDKKNAPKTK
;
A
#
# COMPACT_ATOMS: atom_id res chain seq x y z
N MET A 1 -23.71 -11.95 20.71
CA MET A 1 -23.60 -12.58 19.37
C MET A 1 -22.20 -13.15 19.18
N LYS A 2 -22.04 -14.40 18.76
CA LYS A 2 -20.71 -14.98 18.48
C LYS A 2 -20.12 -14.31 17.23
N HIS A 3 -19.00 -13.59 17.36
CA HIS A 3 -18.33 -13.01 16.21
C HIS A 3 -17.74 -14.12 15.33
N LYS A 4 -18.15 -14.20 14.06
CA LYS A 4 -17.65 -15.16 13.06
C LYS A 4 -16.16 -14.99 12.74
N PHE A 5 -15.53 -13.91 13.22
CA PHE A 5 -14.16 -13.55 12.96
C PHE A 5 -13.46 -13.12 14.26
N SER A 6 -12.22 -13.55 14.45
CA SER A 6 -11.37 -13.17 15.58
C SER A 6 -10.18 -12.35 15.10
N THR A 7 -10.02 -11.15 15.64
CA THR A 7 -8.83 -10.31 15.44
C THR A 7 -7.59 -10.84 16.16
N LYS A 8 -7.78 -11.67 17.20
CA LYS A 8 -6.69 -12.28 17.97
C LYS A 8 -6.04 -13.47 17.25
N TRP A 9 -6.66 -13.98 16.18
CA TRP A 9 -6.09 -15.06 15.39
C TRP A 9 -4.83 -14.58 14.66
N LYS A 10 -3.70 -15.24 14.94
CA LYS A 10 -2.39 -14.89 14.37
C LYS A 10 -2.09 -15.69 13.11
N ALA A 11 -2.09 -17.02 13.20
CA ALA A 11 -1.81 -17.92 12.09
C ALA A 11 -2.37 -19.33 12.34
N SER A 12 -2.52 -20.11 11.26
CA SER A 12 -2.75 -21.56 11.31
C SER A 12 -2.29 -22.16 9.99
N ILE A 13 -1.72 -23.35 10.01
CA ILE A 13 -1.32 -24.09 8.79
C ILE A 13 -2.55 -24.65 8.07
N ARG A 14 -3.64 -24.92 8.79
CA ARG A 14 -4.83 -25.58 8.24
C ARG A 14 -5.50 -24.73 7.15
N PRO A 15 -5.62 -25.21 5.90
CA PRO A 15 -6.17 -24.43 4.79
C PRO A 15 -7.62 -23.97 4.99
N SER A 16 -8.46 -24.78 5.66
CA SER A 16 -9.85 -24.39 5.95
C SER A 16 -9.93 -23.16 6.86
N LYS A 17 -9.08 -23.08 7.90
CA LYS A 17 -9.02 -21.93 8.80
C LYS A 17 -8.54 -20.67 8.08
N GLN A 18 -7.53 -20.79 7.20
CA GLN A 18 -7.04 -19.67 6.40
C GLN A 18 -8.10 -19.15 5.41
N ARG A 19 -8.81 -20.04 4.71
CA ARG A 19 -9.89 -19.67 3.78
C ARG A 19 -11.05 -18.99 4.52
N ASN A 20 -11.46 -19.54 5.67
CA ASN A 20 -12.51 -18.95 6.51
C ASN A 20 -12.12 -17.56 7.03
N TYR A 21 -10.86 -17.35 7.40
CA TYR A 21 -10.37 -16.05 7.83
C TYR A 21 -10.55 -14.98 6.74
N LYS A 22 -10.13 -15.28 5.50
CA LYS A 22 -10.27 -14.33 4.38
C LYS A 22 -11.73 -14.07 4.01
N ALA A 23 -12.56 -15.11 4.01
CA ALA A 23 -13.99 -15.00 3.70
C ALA A 23 -14.75 -14.16 4.73
N ASN A 24 -14.47 -14.33 6.03
CA ASN A 24 -15.19 -13.66 7.11
C ASN A 24 -14.53 -12.36 7.60
N ALA A 25 -13.44 -11.90 6.98
CA ALA A 25 -12.72 -10.71 7.40
C ALA A 25 -13.60 -9.45 7.40
N PRO A 26 -13.56 -8.59 8.43
CA PRO A 26 -14.19 -7.26 8.44
C PRO A 26 -13.64 -6.31 7.36
N MET A 27 -14.42 -5.29 7.00
CA MET A 27 -14.07 -4.36 5.91
C MET A 27 -12.71 -3.66 6.07
N HIS A 28 -12.37 -3.23 7.30
CA HIS A 28 -11.09 -2.57 7.57
C HIS A 28 -9.87 -3.50 7.40
N ILE A 29 -10.04 -4.81 7.58
CA ILE A 29 -9.00 -5.82 7.31
C ILE A 29 -8.95 -6.13 5.81
N ARG A 30 -10.12 -6.27 5.17
CA ARG A 30 -10.23 -6.50 3.72
C ARG A 30 -9.54 -5.42 2.89
N HIS A 31 -9.55 -4.17 3.37
CA HIS A 31 -8.81 -3.08 2.75
C HIS A 31 -7.31 -3.39 2.58
N LYS A 32 -6.69 -4.09 3.54
CA LYS A 32 -5.27 -4.51 3.43
C LYS A 32 -5.05 -5.58 2.36
N PHE A 33 -6.06 -6.41 2.07
CA PHE A 33 -5.97 -7.46 1.06
C PHE A 33 -6.02 -6.89 -0.37
N LEU A 34 -6.52 -5.67 -0.53
CA LEU A 34 -6.56 -4.95 -1.81
C LEU A 34 -5.27 -4.16 -2.10
N ALA A 35 -4.16 -4.54 -1.47
CA ALA A 35 -2.86 -3.98 -1.78
C ALA A 35 -2.37 -4.47 -3.15
N SER A 36 -1.89 -3.54 -3.96
CA SER A 36 -1.31 -3.81 -5.26
C SER A 36 0.12 -3.31 -5.36
N ASN A 37 0.83 -3.80 -6.36
CA ASN A 37 2.24 -3.58 -6.53
C ASN A 37 2.53 -2.16 -7.03
N LEU A 38 3.53 -1.47 -6.48
CA LEU A 38 3.94 -0.15 -6.95
C LEU A 38 4.85 -0.26 -8.18
N SER A 39 4.82 0.75 -9.06
CA SER A 39 5.78 0.95 -10.14
C SER A 39 7.21 1.09 -9.60
N LYS A 40 8.23 0.80 -10.43
CA LYS A 40 9.64 0.88 -10.00
C LYS A 40 9.98 2.28 -9.48
N GLU A 41 9.43 3.33 -10.10
CA GLU A 41 9.60 4.72 -9.71
C GLU A 41 8.97 5.01 -8.35
N LEU A 42 7.70 4.62 -8.14
CA LEU A 42 7.02 4.80 -6.86
C LEU A 42 7.68 4.01 -5.72
N ARG A 43 8.22 2.82 -6.03
CA ARG A 43 8.99 2.03 -5.06
C ARG A 43 10.25 2.73 -4.60
N LYS A 44 10.97 3.40 -5.52
CA LYS A 44 12.15 4.22 -5.17
C LYS A 44 11.73 5.39 -4.27
N LYS A 45 10.70 6.12 -4.68
CA LYS A 45 10.20 7.31 -3.96
C LYS A 45 9.72 7.01 -2.54
N TYR A 46 8.89 5.97 -2.36
CA TYR A 46 8.23 5.68 -1.08
C TYR A 46 8.82 4.49 -0.32
N THR A 47 9.83 3.82 -0.88
CA THR A 47 10.51 2.64 -0.29
C THR A 47 9.54 1.52 0.13
N LYS A 48 8.41 1.40 -0.60
CA LYS A 48 7.36 0.40 -0.36
C LYS A 48 7.20 -0.49 -1.58
N ARG A 49 6.93 -1.77 -1.37
CA ARG A 49 6.65 -2.71 -2.46
C ARG A 49 5.22 -2.62 -2.97
N SER A 50 4.25 -2.48 -2.06
CA SER A 50 2.82 -2.47 -2.36
C SER A 50 2.07 -1.49 -1.49
N PHE A 51 0.90 -1.06 -1.97
CA PHE A 51 0.01 -0.15 -1.26
C PHE A 51 -1.47 -0.45 -1.58
N PRO A 52 -2.42 -0.25 -0.63
CA PRO A 52 -3.85 -0.40 -0.88
C PRO A 52 -4.38 0.52 -1.99
N ILE A 53 -5.06 -0.07 -2.97
CA ILE A 53 -5.70 0.68 -4.07
C ILE A 53 -6.87 1.51 -3.52
N LYS A 54 -7.01 2.75 -4.02
CA LYS A 54 -8.17 3.63 -3.79
C LYS A 54 -8.71 4.13 -5.14
N LYS A 55 -9.97 4.58 -5.12
CA LYS A 55 -10.59 5.27 -6.26
C LYS A 55 -9.68 6.42 -6.73
N GLY A 56 -9.48 6.49 -8.04
CA GLY A 56 -8.69 7.52 -8.69
C GLY A 56 -7.20 7.24 -8.85
N ASP A 57 -6.67 6.13 -8.31
CA ASP A 57 -5.31 5.68 -8.64
C ASP A 57 -5.22 5.32 -10.13
N LYS A 58 -4.08 5.63 -10.78
CA LYS A 58 -3.80 5.11 -12.13
C LYS A 58 -3.04 3.79 -12.03
N ILE A 59 -3.50 2.81 -12.80
CA ILE A 59 -2.97 1.46 -12.77
C ILE A 59 -2.67 0.93 -14.17
N LYS A 60 -1.79 -0.06 -14.22
CA LYS A 60 -1.47 -0.89 -15.38
C LYS A 60 -1.79 -2.34 -15.06
N ILE A 61 -2.36 -3.06 -16.01
CA ILE A 61 -2.68 -4.48 -15.87
C ILE A 61 -1.50 -5.34 -16.31
N LEU A 62 -1.06 -6.26 -15.45
CA LEU A 62 0.08 -7.12 -15.71
C LEU A 62 -0.30 -8.50 -16.26
N ARG A 63 -1.47 -9.03 -15.86
CA ARG A 63 -1.90 -10.41 -16.16
C ARG A 63 -3.37 -10.46 -16.56
N GLY A 64 -3.71 -11.41 -17.43
CA GLY A 64 -5.07 -11.66 -17.93
C GLY A 64 -5.32 -11.10 -19.33
N GLU A 65 -6.57 -11.17 -19.77
CA GLU A 65 -7.05 -10.73 -21.09
C GLU A 65 -6.74 -9.25 -21.38
N PHE A 66 -6.80 -8.41 -20.35
CA PHE A 66 -6.59 -6.95 -20.47
C PHE A 66 -5.15 -6.52 -20.19
N ARG A 67 -4.16 -7.40 -20.39
CA ARG A 67 -2.74 -7.12 -20.12
C ARG A 67 -2.25 -5.88 -20.88
N ASN A 68 -1.34 -5.13 -20.25
CA ASN A 68 -0.72 -3.88 -20.74
C ASN A 68 -1.65 -2.69 -20.90
N LYS A 69 -2.97 -2.84 -20.74
CA LYS A 69 -3.88 -1.70 -20.65
C LYS A 69 -3.64 -0.91 -19.38
N THR A 70 -3.75 0.41 -19.50
CA THR A 70 -3.70 1.37 -18.41
C THR A 70 -5.08 1.97 -18.20
N GLY A 71 -5.38 2.39 -16.98
CA GLY A 71 -6.65 3.01 -16.67
C GLY A 71 -6.70 3.55 -15.25
N LYS A 72 -7.70 4.38 -14.98
CA LYS A 72 -7.98 4.91 -13.65
C LYS A 72 -8.91 3.96 -12.90
N VAL A 73 -8.71 3.83 -11.60
CA VAL A 73 -9.58 3.01 -10.75
C VAL A 73 -10.91 3.75 -10.54
N GLU A 74 -12.00 3.12 -10.98
CA GLU A 74 -13.34 3.68 -10.87
C GLU A 74 -13.95 3.35 -9.50
N ALA A 75 -13.97 2.06 -9.14
CA ALA A 75 -14.52 1.59 -7.88
C ALA A 75 -13.72 0.43 -7.29
N VAL A 76 -13.77 0.34 -5.97
CA VAL A 76 -13.10 -0.70 -5.17
C VAL A 76 -14.15 -1.40 -4.33
N ASP A 77 -14.42 -2.67 -4.63
CA ASP A 77 -15.39 -3.48 -3.89
C ASP A 77 -14.67 -4.29 -2.80
N LEU A 78 -14.80 -3.83 -1.56
CA LEU A 78 -14.28 -4.51 -0.36
C LEU A 78 -15.03 -5.81 -0.05
N LYS A 79 -16.30 -5.94 -0.45
CA LYS A 79 -17.10 -7.15 -0.20
C LYS A 79 -16.63 -8.30 -1.11
N LYS A 80 -16.35 -8.00 -2.38
CA LYS A 80 -15.87 -9.00 -3.35
C LYS A 80 -14.35 -9.08 -3.46
N LEU A 81 -13.60 -8.16 -2.82
CA LEU A 81 -12.15 -8.02 -2.97
C LEU A 81 -11.74 -7.83 -4.45
N ARG A 82 -12.51 -7.02 -5.17
CA ARG A 82 -12.33 -6.75 -6.60
C ARG A 82 -12.20 -5.26 -6.87
N VAL A 83 -11.54 -4.93 -7.98
CA VAL A 83 -11.34 -3.56 -8.45
C VAL A 83 -11.93 -3.45 -9.86
N THR A 84 -12.62 -2.35 -10.14
CA THR A 84 -13.06 -1.98 -11.49
C THR A 84 -12.23 -0.81 -12.00
N VAL A 85 -12.03 -0.78 -13.31
CA VAL A 85 -11.15 0.17 -13.99
C VAL A 85 -11.96 0.83 -15.08
N GLU A 86 -11.80 2.15 -15.18
CA GLU A 86 -12.44 2.95 -16.19
C GLU A 86 -12.06 2.47 -17.60
N GLY A 87 -13.04 2.33 -18.48
CA GLY A 87 -12.85 1.84 -19.85
C GLY A 87 -12.72 0.33 -20.01
N LEU A 88 -12.69 -0.45 -18.91
CA LEU A 88 -12.67 -1.92 -18.98
C LEU A 88 -14.04 -2.51 -18.71
N ASN A 89 -14.83 -2.55 -19.79
CA ASN A 89 -16.19 -3.07 -19.79
C ASN A 89 -16.33 -4.27 -20.73
N ARG A 90 -17.24 -5.19 -20.39
CA ARG A 90 -17.71 -6.28 -21.24
C ARG A 90 -19.13 -5.99 -21.69
N LEU A 91 -19.44 -6.29 -22.95
CA LEU A 91 -20.81 -6.20 -23.48
C LEU A 91 -21.60 -7.44 -23.06
N LYS A 92 -22.80 -7.23 -22.51
CA LYS A 92 -23.83 -8.28 -22.38
C LYS A 92 -24.47 -8.56 -23.73
N LYS A 93 -25.20 -9.68 -23.83
CA LYS A 93 -26.02 -10.01 -25.01
C LYS A 93 -27.03 -8.90 -25.34
N ASP A 94 -27.54 -8.22 -24.31
CA ASP A 94 -28.48 -7.11 -24.42
C ASP A 94 -27.82 -5.78 -24.84
N GLY A 95 -26.52 -5.76 -25.17
CA GLY A 95 -25.76 -4.56 -25.55
C GLY A 95 -25.28 -3.69 -24.37
N ALA A 96 -25.79 -3.91 -23.15
CA ALA A 96 -25.37 -3.17 -21.97
C ALA A 96 -23.90 -3.42 -21.60
N LYS A 97 -23.17 -2.35 -21.23
CA LYS A 97 -21.77 -2.41 -20.78
C LYS A 97 -21.70 -2.73 -19.29
N VAL A 98 -20.92 -3.75 -18.91
CA VAL A 98 -20.70 -4.17 -17.53
C VAL A 98 -19.23 -4.05 -17.18
N PRO A 99 -18.85 -3.44 -16.04
CA PRO A 99 -17.45 -3.32 -15.66
C PRO A 99 -16.83 -4.68 -15.37
N VAL A 100 -15.58 -4.85 -15.80
CA VAL A 100 -14.81 -6.06 -15.54
C VAL A 100 -14.20 -6.00 -14.15
N TYR A 101 -14.41 -7.06 -13.36
CA TYR A 101 -13.81 -7.20 -12.04
C TYR A 101 -12.40 -7.79 -12.10
N LEU A 102 -11.44 -7.03 -11.60
CA LEU A 102 -10.02 -7.41 -11.56
C LEU A 102 -9.55 -7.72 -10.13
N ASN A 103 -8.56 -8.60 -10.03
CA ASN A 103 -7.88 -8.90 -8.77
C ASN A 103 -6.70 -7.91 -8.57
N PRO A 104 -6.57 -7.25 -7.40
CA PRO A 104 -5.47 -6.33 -7.10
C PRO A 104 -4.07 -6.88 -7.37
N SER A 105 -3.86 -8.19 -7.22
CA SER A 105 -2.55 -8.84 -7.45
C SER A 105 -2.10 -8.79 -8.92
N ASN A 106 -3.04 -8.65 -9.85
CA ASN A 106 -2.76 -8.59 -11.28
C ASN A 106 -2.50 -7.17 -11.76
N LEU A 107 -2.63 -6.19 -10.87
CA LEU A 107 -2.50 -4.77 -11.14
C LEU A 107 -1.12 -4.27 -10.68
N GLN A 108 -0.71 -3.15 -11.27
CA GLN A 108 0.42 -2.36 -10.82
C GLN A 108 -0.01 -0.89 -10.77
N ILE A 109 0.23 -0.22 -9.67
CA ILE A 109 -0.05 1.20 -9.51
C ILE A 109 1.08 2.00 -10.17
N THR A 110 0.70 2.84 -11.12
CA THR A 110 1.61 3.75 -11.83
C THR A 110 1.65 5.10 -11.14
N GLU A 111 0.49 5.62 -10.74
CA GLU A 111 0.36 6.89 -10.02
C GLU A 111 -0.64 6.72 -8.87
N LEU A 112 -0.34 7.34 -7.73
CA LEU A 112 -1.18 7.33 -6.54
C LEU A 112 -2.00 8.62 -6.48
N ASN A 113 -3.30 8.49 -6.16
CA ASN A 113 -4.08 9.63 -5.71
C ASN A 113 -3.67 9.99 -4.26
N LEU A 114 -3.18 11.22 -4.06
CA LEU A 114 -2.69 11.74 -2.79
C LEU A 114 -3.53 12.89 -2.22
N GLU A 115 -4.76 13.10 -2.68
CA GLU A 115 -5.67 14.15 -2.15
C GLU A 115 -5.91 14.03 -0.62
N ASP A 116 -5.84 12.81 -0.08
CA ASP A 116 -6.15 12.51 1.32
C ASP A 116 -4.90 12.57 2.22
N GLN A 117 -4.89 13.47 3.19
CA GLN A 117 -3.80 13.62 4.17
C GLN A 117 -3.49 12.33 4.93
N LYS A 118 -4.51 11.53 5.28
CA LYS A 118 -4.29 10.26 6.00
C LYS A 118 -3.56 9.25 5.11
N ARG A 119 -3.76 9.32 3.80
CA ARG A 119 -3.08 8.46 2.81
C ARG A 119 -1.62 8.88 2.63
N ILE A 120 -1.35 10.19 2.60
CA ILE A 120 0.02 10.74 2.61
C ILE A 120 0.78 10.27 3.86
N GLN A 121 0.19 10.43 5.05
CA GLN A 121 0.80 9.97 6.29
C GLN A 121 1.02 8.45 6.28
N ALA A 122 0.02 7.68 5.83
CA ALA A 122 0.12 6.22 5.76
C ALA A 122 1.24 5.75 4.82
N ILE A 123 1.49 6.45 3.71
CA ILE A 123 2.59 6.12 2.81
C ILE A 123 3.95 6.48 3.44
N GLY A 124 4.05 7.63 4.11
CA GLY A 124 5.27 8.13 4.77
C GLY A 124 5.71 7.37 6.03
N ARG A 125 4.80 6.69 6.74
CA ARG A 125 5.10 5.96 8.01
C ARG A 125 6.31 5.01 8.01
N GLN A 126 6.74 4.49 6.86
CA GLN A 126 7.93 3.63 6.80
C GLN A 126 9.23 4.41 6.61
N GLN A 127 9.19 5.59 6.00
CA GLN A 127 10.36 6.47 5.89
C GLN A 127 10.80 6.89 7.30
N GLU A 128 9.88 7.35 8.14
CA GLU A 128 10.16 7.69 9.55
C GLU A 128 10.75 6.52 10.35
N LYS A 129 10.26 5.29 10.10
CA LYS A 129 10.81 4.09 10.76
C LYS A 129 12.24 3.78 10.32
N LYS A 130 12.57 4.00 9.04
CA LYS A 130 13.95 3.85 8.56
C LYS A 130 14.88 4.93 9.11
N PHE A 131 14.45 6.20 9.14
CA PHE A 131 15.21 7.30 9.75
C PHE A 131 15.46 7.07 11.25
N LYS A 132 14.52 6.46 11.98
CA LYS A 132 14.71 6.06 13.39
C LYS A 132 15.62 4.84 13.60
N GLN A 133 15.84 4.03 12.56
CA GLN A 133 16.63 2.78 12.63
C GLN A 133 18.06 2.93 12.09
N LEU A 134 18.38 4.02 11.39
CA LEU A 134 19.78 4.36 11.15
C LEU A 134 20.47 4.59 12.50
N PRO A 135 21.62 3.97 12.79
CA PRO A 135 22.38 4.30 13.98
C PRO A 135 22.68 5.81 13.92
N LYS A 136 22.36 6.54 14.99
CA LYS A 136 22.97 7.85 15.22
C LYS A 136 24.47 7.58 15.34
N SER A 137 25.22 7.80 14.27
CA SER A 137 26.67 7.74 14.31
C SER A 137 27.13 8.65 15.44
N THR A 138 27.90 8.07 16.34
CA THR A 138 28.53 8.68 17.51
C THR A 138 29.64 9.64 17.10
N GLU A 139 29.35 10.63 16.25
CA GLU A 139 30.34 11.62 15.79
C GLU A 139 30.05 13.02 16.36
N ASP A 140 28.79 13.40 16.55
CA ASP A 140 28.42 14.75 17.03
C ASP A 140 28.67 15.02 18.54
N LYS A 141 29.14 14.03 19.32
CA LYS A 141 29.47 14.22 20.75
C LYS A 141 30.95 14.54 21.01
N LYS A 142 31.83 14.47 20.01
CA LYS A 142 33.26 14.78 20.19
C LYS A 142 33.60 16.25 19.96
N GLU A 143 32.82 17.00 19.17
CA GLU A 143 33.15 18.40 18.86
C GLU A 143 32.85 19.36 20.02
N ILE A 144 31.82 19.12 20.85
CA ILE A 144 31.46 20.03 21.96
C ILE A 144 32.51 20.03 23.12
N LYS A 145 33.42 19.05 23.18
CA LYS A 145 34.51 19.02 24.18
C LYS A 145 35.82 19.68 23.71
N GLY A 146 35.91 20.10 22.44
CA GLY A 146 37.14 20.64 21.84
C GLY A 146 37.42 22.12 22.14
N ASP A 147 36.40 22.95 22.37
CA ASP A 147 36.55 24.42 22.36
C ASP A 147 36.81 25.11 23.72
N LYS A 148 37.11 24.37 24.79
CA LYS A 148 37.44 24.98 26.11
C LYS A 148 38.94 25.03 26.47
N LYS A 149 39.85 24.73 25.54
CA LYS A 149 41.30 24.81 25.78
C LYS A 149 42.01 25.53 24.65
N ASN A 150 41.82 26.85 24.57
CA ASN A 150 42.86 27.81 24.17
C ASN A 150 42.28 29.24 24.24
N ALA A 151 42.23 29.78 25.46
CA ALA A 151 42.28 31.23 25.61
C ALA A 151 43.77 31.62 25.66
N PRO A 152 44.25 32.54 24.81
CA PRO A 152 45.64 32.99 24.87
C PRO A 152 45.86 33.78 26.17
N LYS A 153 46.90 33.40 26.94
CA LYS A 153 47.39 34.21 28.06
C LYS A 153 48.04 35.47 27.50
N THR A 154 47.43 36.63 27.73
CA THR A 154 48.08 37.93 27.58
C THR A 154 49.24 38.06 28.56
N LYS A 155 50.38 38.56 28.06
CA LYS A 155 51.56 38.94 28.84
C LYS A 155 51.24 40.06 29.82
#